data_AF-A0A0I9TVJ2-F1
#
_entry.id   AF-A0A0I9TVJ2-F1
#
_cell.length_a   1.000
_cell.length_b   1.000
_cell.length_c   1.000
_cell.angle_alpha   90.00
_cell.angle_beta   90.00
_cell.angle_gamma   90.00
#
_symmetry.space_group_name_H-M   'P 1'
#
loop_
_entity.id
_entity.type
_entity.pdbx_description
1 polymer ?
#
loop_
_entity_poly.entity_id
_entity_poly.type
_entity_poly.pdbx_seq_one_letter_code
_entity_poly.pdbx_strand_id
1 'polypeptide(L)'
;MRHKTDLPATLDVEVTTHGRLPGGGEYARTKIGELGRFTHQPVLHAHVKLSKHADPAVARQVIAQANLDVNGRLVRAQVSGTTVREAIDRLQARLRYQLEHVAEHWGARRGRAPSAEPHEWRHQSEPMHRPSYFPRPPDQRRIIRRKAFTLGTRTVDEAGREMELLDYDFHLFTEQGTKQASVLYRSAPTGYRLAQVKPSPEELAPYALALTISPQPAPPLTVERATERLSLLGLPFLFFIDVAQGRAAVLYHRYDGHYGLIYPAG
;
A
#
# COMPACT_ATOMS: atom_id res chain seq x y z
N MET A 1 18.22 34.60 4.50
CA MET A 1 16.74 34.62 4.61
C MET A 1 16.21 33.32 4.04
N ARG A 2 15.57 32.47 4.85
CA ARG A 2 14.88 31.28 4.32
C ARG A 2 13.59 31.76 3.67
N HIS A 3 13.49 31.67 2.35
CA HIS A 3 12.21 31.83 1.66
C HIS A 3 11.28 30.74 2.17
N LYS A 4 10.39 31.11 3.09
CA LYS A 4 9.25 30.30 3.47
C LYS A 4 8.28 30.46 2.30
N THR A 5 8.37 29.56 1.32
CA THR A 5 7.37 29.49 0.25
C THR A 5 6.03 29.29 0.95
N ASP A 6 5.14 30.29 0.88
CA ASP A 6 3.79 30.17 1.42
C ASP A 6 3.11 29.04 0.65
N LEU A 7 2.97 27.90 1.32
CA LEU A 7 2.27 26.76 0.75
C LEU A 7 0.79 27.13 0.65
N PRO A 8 0.14 26.84 -0.49
CA PRO A 8 -1.26 27.20 -0.68
C PRO A 8 -2.12 26.49 0.37
N ALA A 9 -3.06 27.24 0.96
CA ALA A 9 -3.99 26.71 1.96
C ALA A 9 -4.86 25.57 1.41
N THR A 10 -5.05 25.53 0.09
CA THR A 10 -5.83 24.51 -0.62
C THR A 10 -5.01 23.83 -1.71
N LEU A 11 -5.17 22.52 -1.83
CA LEU A 11 -4.62 21.71 -2.92
C LEU A 11 -5.49 21.84 -4.17
N ASP A 12 -4.87 21.89 -5.34
CA ASP A 12 -5.58 21.61 -6.59
C ASP A 12 -5.73 20.09 -6.73
N VAL A 13 -6.96 19.62 -6.90
CA VAL A 13 -7.31 18.19 -6.85
C VAL A 13 -8.07 17.80 -8.11
N GLU A 14 -7.45 16.92 -8.89
CA GLU A 14 -8.10 16.24 -10.00
C GLU A 14 -9.01 15.15 -9.48
N VAL A 15 -10.22 15.04 -10.04
CA VAL A 15 -11.20 14.04 -9.59
C VAL A 15 -11.76 13.26 -10.77
N THR A 16 -11.70 11.94 -10.69
CA THR A 16 -12.33 11.02 -11.66
C THR A 16 -13.42 10.20 -10.98
N THR A 17 -14.61 10.17 -11.58
CA THR A 17 -15.77 9.42 -11.06
C THR A 17 -16.13 8.26 -11.99
N HIS A 18 -16.40 7.09 -11.41
CA HIS A 18 -16.89 5.91 -12.12
C HIS A 18 -18.24 5.48 -11.54
N GLY A 19 -19.28 5.50 -12.37
CA GLY A 19 -20.66 5.28 -11.96
C GLY A 19 -21.39 6.57 -11.56
N ARG A 20 -22.68 6.46 -11.25
CA ARG A 20 -23.54 7.60 -10.93
C ARG A 20 -23.28 8.10 -9.50
N LEU A 21 -22.49 9.17 -9.38
CA LEU A 21 -22.03 9.77 -8.12
C LEU A 21 -22.29 11.30 -8.10
N PRO A 22 -23.56 11.74 -8.04
CA PRO A 22 -23.91 13.16 -8.15
C PRO A 22 -23.30 13.99 -7.01
N GLY A 23 -22.70 15.14 -7.35
CA GLY A 23 -22.03 16.03 -6.40
C GLY A 23 -20.75 15.47 -5.74
N GLY A 24 -20.39 14.21 -6.01
CA GLY A 24 -19.23 13.57 -5.40
C GLY A 24 -17.90 14.19 -5.80
N GLY A 25 -17.79 14.59 -7.08
CA GLY A 25 -16.56 15.21 -7.61
C GLY A 25 -16.24 16.55 -6.96
N GLU A 26 -17.24 17.43 -6.87
CA GLU A 26 -17.10 18.75 -6.23
C GLU A 26 -16.80 18.61 -4.73
N TYR A 27 -17.55 17.74 -4.04
CA TYR A 27 -17.34 17.50 -2.62
C TYR A 27 -15.94 16.94 -2.34
N ALA A 28 -15.44 16.03 -3.16
CA ALA A 28 -14.07 15.50 -3.04
C ALA A 28 -13.03 16.61 -3.26
N ARG A 29 -13.18 17.44 -4.29
CA ARG A 29 -12.25 18.53 -4.57
C ARG A 29 -12.15 19.51 -3.39
N THR A 30 -13.29 19.95 -2.86
CA THR A 30 -13.32 20.84 -1.69
C THR A 30 -12.70 20.16 -0.47
N LYS A 31 -13.17 18.96 -0.13
CA LYS A 31 -12.81 18.30 1.14
C LYS A 31 -11.36 17.85 1.18
N ILE A 32 -10.83 17.32 0.07
CA ILE A 32 -9.42 16.92 -0.04
C ILE A 32 -8.53 18.15 -0.26
N GLY A 33 -9.02 19.20 -0.93
CA GLY A 33 -8.33 20.48 -1.08
C GLY A 33 -7.94 21.10 0.27
N GLU A 34 -8.80 20.99 1.29
CA GLU A 34 -8.53 21.44 2.67
C GLU A 34 -7.29 20.79 3.32
N LEU A 35 -6.72 19.75 2.73
CA LEU A 35 -5.51 19.12 3.26
C LEU A 35 -4.24 19.94 3.04
N GLY A 36 -4.27 20.96 2.18
CA GLY A 36 -3.11 21.80 1.87
C GLY A 36 -2.41 22.36 3.11
N ARG A 37 -3.20 22.81 4.09
CA ARG A 37 -2.72 23.31 5.39
C ARG A 37 -1.93 22.32 6.24
N PHE A 38 -2.06 21.01 6.00
CA PHE A 38 -1.33 19.97 6.73
C PHE A 38 -0.08 19.49 5.98
N THR A 39 0.18 20.04 4.79
CA THR A 39 1.36 19.69 4.01
C THR A 39 2.53 20.59 4.41
N HIS A 40 3.69 19.98 4.68
CA HIS A 40 4.92 20.70 5.04
C HIS A 40 5.83 20.98 3.83
N GLN A 41 5.41 20.55 2.65
CA GLN A 41 6.10 20.63 1.37
C GLN A 41 5.05 20.80 0.25
N PRO A 42 5.41 21.34 -0.92
CA PRO A 42 4.48 21.49 -2.04
C PRO A 42 3.88 20.15 -2.48
N VAL A 43 2.58 20.17 -2.81
CA VAL A 43 1.92 19.04 -3.48
C VAL A 43 2.03 19.25 -4.98
N LEU A 44 2.78 18.37 -5.65
CA LEU A 44 3.04 18.44 -7.08
C LEU A 44 1.87 17.89 -7.90
N HIS A 45 1.15 16.91 -7.35
CA HIS A 45 -0.01 16.30 -7.98
C HIS A 45 -0.95 15.73 -6.93
N ALA A 46 -2.27 15.86 -7.16
CA ALA A 46 -3.28 15.25 -6.31
C ALA A 46 -4.43 14.73 -7.17
N HIS A 47 -4.67 13.41 -7.08
CA HIS A 47 -5.72 12.75 -7.84
C HIS A 47 -6.62 11.93 -6.93
N VAL A 48 -7.93 12.12 -7.08
CA VAL A 48 -8.97 11.37 -6.38
C VAL A 48 -9.78 10.57 -7.38
N LYS A 49 -9.91 9.27 -7.13
CA LYS A 49 -10.82 8.38 -7.86
C LYS A 49 -11.97 7.98 -6.94
N LEU A 50 -13.18 8.21 -7.41
CA LEU A 50 -14.42 7.73 -6.79
C LEU A 50 -15.05 6.67 -7.68
N SER A 51 -15.47 5.56 -7.10
CA SER A 51 -16.20 4.51 -7.82
C SER A 51 -17.32 3.92 -6.98
N LYS A 52 -18.45 3.60 -7.61
CA LYS A 52 -19.54 2.86 -6.99
C LYS A 52 -19.58 1.42 -7.52
N HIS A 53 -19.64 0.44 -6.63
CA HIS A 53 -19.95 -0.94 -7.01
C HIS A 53 -21.34 -1.02 -7.65
N ALA A 54 -21.45 -1.83 -8.71
CA ALA A 54 -22.73 -2.08 -9.38
C ALA A 54 -23.65 -3.01 -8.56
N ASP A 55 -23.08 -3.84 -7.70
CA ASP A 55 -23.81 -4.80 -6.87
C ASP A 55 -24.38 -4.12 -5.60
N PRO A 56 -25.72 -4.05 -5.44
CA PRO A 56 -26.36 -3.46 -4.27
C PRO A 56 -26.10 -4.23 -2.97
N ALA A 57 -25.75 -5.51 -3.03
CA ALA A 57 -25.53 -6.36 -1.85
C ALA A 57 -24.23 -6.04 -1.10
N VAL A 58 -23.34 -5.25 -1.71
CA VAL A 58 -22.10 -4.79 -1.06
C VAL A 58 -22.44 -3.71 -0.04
N ALA A 59 -22.25 -3.99 1.26
CA ALA A 59 -22.60 -3.05 2.34
C ALA A 59 -21.91 -1.67 2.23
N ARG A 60 -20.71 -1.61 1.64
CA ARG A 60 -19.97 -0.35 1.38
C ARG A 60 -19.75 -0.17 -0.11
N GLN A 61 -20.77 0.35 -0.78
CA GLN A 61 -20.81 0.43 -2.23
C GLN A 61 -19.85 1.45 -2.82
N VAL A 62 -19.39 2.45 -2.06
CA VAL A 62 -18.54 3.53 -2.58
C VAL A 62 -17.10 3.30 -2.15
N ILE A 63 -16.20 3.29 -3.13
CA ILE A 63 -14.75 3.31 -2.93
C ILE A 63 -14.25 4.71 -3.29
N ALA A 64 -13.46 5.29 -2.38
CA ALA A 64 -12.74 6.52 -2.62
C ALA A 64 -11.24 6.25 -2.44
N GLN A 65 -10.46 6.73 -3.40
CA GLN A 65 -9.01 6.55 -3.43
C GLN A 65 -8.36 7.89 -3.75
N ALA A 66 -7.30 8.25 -3.03
CA ALA A 66 -6.47 9.39 -3.34
C ALA A 66 -5.01 8.97 -3.54
N ASN A 67 -4.33 9.65 -4.45
CA ASN A 67 -2.89 9.66 -4.59
C ASN A 67 -2.42 11.12 -4.57
N LEU A 68 -1.54 11.46 -3.63
CA LEU A 68 -0.90 12.77 -3.52
C LEU A 68 0.60 12.60 -3.74
N ASP A 69 1.22 13.49 -4.50
CA ASP A 69 2.67 13.64 -4.60
C ASP A 69 3.09 14.87 -3.80
N VAL A 70 3.65 14.65 -2.62
CA VAL A 70 4.15 15.72 -1.74
C VAL A 70 5.65 15.84 -1.96
N ASN A 71 6.08 16.71 -2.88
CA ASN A 71 7.48 16.96 -3.24
C ASN A 71 8.30 15.67 -3.45
N GLY A 72 7.79 14.74 -4.26
CA GLY A 72 8.39 13.43 -4.57
C GLY A 72 8.02 12.32 -3.59
N ARG A 73 7.34 12.63 -2.48
CA ARG A 73 6.86 11.64 -1.50
C ARG A 73 5.39 11.33 -1.78
N LEU A 74 5.16 10.15 -2.33
CA LEU A 74 3.81 9.66 -2.61
C LEU A 74 3.07 9.33 -1.30
N VAL A 75 1.84 9.81 -1.21
CA VAL A 75 0.88 9.49 -0.15
C VAL A 75 -0.36 8.93 -0.83
N ARG A 76 -0.78 7.73 -0.43
CA ARG A 76 -1.97 7.08 -0.97
C ARG A 76 -2.88 6.70 0.17
N ALA A 77 -4.17 6.85 -0.06
CA ALA A 77 -5.20 6.35 0.84
C ALA A 77 -6.34 5.75 0.03
N GLN A 78 -6.91 4.65 0.53
CA GLN A 78 -8.12 4.07 -0.01
C GLN A 78 -9.07 3.68 1.13
N VAL A 79 -10.34 4.01 0.92
CA VAL A 79 -11.40 3.75 1.90
C VAL A 79 -12.69 3.32 1.20
N SER A 80 -13.52 2.63 1.95
CA SER A 80 -14.88 2.28 1.55
C SER A 80 -15.92 2.93 2.47
N GLY A 81 -17.02 3.38 1.88
CA GLY A 81 -18.16 4.01 2.57
C GLY A 81 -19.49 3.48 2.03
N THR A 82 -20.53 3.62 2.85
CA THR A 82 -21.91 3.36 2.44
C THR A 82 -22.43 4.48 1.53
N THR A 83 -21.97 5.71 1.77
CA THR A 83 -22.29 6.89 0.96
C THR A 83 -21.03 7.56 0.41
N VAL A 84 -21.23 8.40 -0.61
CA VAL A 84 -20.14 9.19 -1.23
C VAL A 84 -19.50 10.13 -0.22
N ARG A 85 -20.31 10.81 0.61
CA ARG A 85 -19.82 11.73 1.63
C ARG A 85 -19.01 11.00 2.69
N GLU A 86 -19.53 9.90 3.23
CA GLU A 86 -18.82 9.09 4.22
C GLU A 86 -17.47 8.57 3.66
N ALA A 87 -17.44 8.13 2.40
CA ALA A 87 -16.21 7.67 1.77
C ALA A 87 -15.19 8.81 1.65
N ILE A 88 -15.60 10.01 1.25
CA ILE A 88 -14.73 11.19 1.13
C ILE A 88 -14.26 11.68 2.50
N ASP A 89 -15.12 11.72 3.52
CA ASP A 89 -14.76 12.12 4.88
C ASP A 89 -13.74 11.16 5.50
N ARG A 90 -13.94 9.86 5.32
CA ARG A 90 -12.95 8.84 5.74
C ARG A 90 -11.64 8.99 4.99
N LEU A 91 -11.69 9.30 3.69
CA LEU A 91 -10.49 9.49 2.88
C LEU A 91 -9.69 10.69 3.37
N GLN A 92 -10.36 11.81 3.64
CA GLN A 92 -9.76 13.01 4.20
C GLN A 92 -9.12 12.74 5.56
N ALA A 93 -9.84 12.08 6.48
CA ALA A 93 -9.31 11.74 7.79
C ALA A 93 -8.05 10.87 7.72
N ARG A 94 -8.03 9.88 6.82
CA ARG A 94 -6.88 8.99 6.63
C ARG A 94 -5.67 9.73 6.05
N LEU A 95 -5.88 10.51 4.99
CA LEU A 95 -4.81 11.32 4.40
C LEU A 95 -4.24 12.33 5.39
N ARG A 96 -5.09 12.95 6.20
CA ARG A 96 -4.66 13.87 7.25
C ARG A 96 -3.70 13.18 8.23
N TYR A 97 -4.11 12.02 8.76
CA TYR A 97 -3.27 11.23 9.67
C TYR A 97 -1.91 10.89 9.05
N GLN A 98 -1.90 10.44 7.79
CA GLN A 98 -0.68 10.14 7.05
C GLN A 98 0.21 11.37 6.85
N LEU A 99 -0.37 12.52 6.45
CA LEU A 99 0.37 13.77 6.23
C LEU A 99 0.98 14.32 7.52
N GLU A 100 0.27 14.21 8.65
CA GLU A 100 0.77 14.59 9.98
C GLU A 100 1.94 13.68 10.41
N HIS A 101 1.87 12.36 10.19
CA HIS A 101 2.98 11.45 10.53
C HIS A 101 4.20 11.61 9.59
N VAL A 102 3.94 12.00 8.34
CA VAL A 102 4.96 12.35 7.34
C VAL A 102 5.77 13.57 7.76
N ALA A 103 5.08 14.58 8.33
CA ALA A 103 5.64 15.83 8.85
C ALA A 103 6.83 15.61 9.78
N GLU A 104 6.63 14.71 10.75
CA GLU A 104 7.54 14.45 11.86
C GLU A 104 8.90 13.91 11.39
N HIS A 105 8.94 13.31 10.19
CA HIS A 105 10.08 12.54 9.70
C HIS A 105 10.75 13.11 8.44
N TRP A 106 10.35 14.31 7.96
CA TRP A 106 10.98 14.94 6.79
C TRP A 106 12.49 15.21 6.97
N GLY A 107 12.96 15.40 8.22
CA GLY A 107 14.36 15.72 8.51
C GLY A 107 15.36 14.58 8.29
N ALA A 108 14.91 13.32 8.30
CA ALA A 108 15.79 12.14 8.32
C ALA A 108 16.41 11.77 6.96
N ARG A 109 15.97 12.39 5.85
CA ARG A 109 16.41 12.04 4.48
C ARG A 109 17.33 13.05 3.78
N ARG A 110 17.81 14.10 4.46
CA ARG A 110 18.70 15.10 3.81
C ARG A 110 20.05 14.56 3.29
N GLY A 111 20.38 13.28 3.50
CA GLY A 111 21.58 12.65 2.94
C GLY A 111 21.34 11.71 1.75
N ARG A 112 20.09 11.40 1.39
CA ARG A 112 19.78 10.51 0.26
C ARG A 112 18.57 11.06 -0.46
N ALA A 113 18.81 11.79 -1.54
CA ALA A 113 17.74 12.18 -2.45
C ALA A 113 16.91 10.93 -2.75
N PRO A 114 15.58 10.95 -2.53
CA PRO A 114 14.75 9.89 -3.05
C PRO A 114 14.88 9.99 -4.56
N SER A 115 15.70 9.11 -5.16
CA SER A 115 15.69 9.04 -6.61
C SER A 115 14.28 8.61 -6.98
N ALA A 116 13.67 9.38 -7.88
CA ALA A 116 12.50 8.95 -8.59
C ALA A 116 12.89 7.86 -9.59
N GLU A 117 13.63 6.83 -9.14
CA GLU A 117 13.93 5.65 -9.94
C GLU A 117 12.60 4.90 -10.14
N PRO A 118 12.10 4.78 -11.38
CA PRO A 118 10.79 4.18 -11.66
C PRO A 118 10.67 2.69 -11.29
N HIS A 119 11.77 2.08 -10.81
CA HIS A 119 11.94 0.63 -10.63
C HIS A 119 12.14 0.20 -9.16
N GLU A 120 12.25 1.14 -8.22
CA GLU A 120 12.19 0.78 -6.80
C GLU A 120 10.78 0.30 -6.46
N TRP A 121 10.69 -0.79 -5.68
CA TRP A 121 9.44 -1.37 -5.19
C TRP A 121 8.51 -0.27 -4.65
N ARG A 122 7.54 0.14 -5.47
CA ARG A 122 6.45 1.05 -5.14
C ARG A 122 5.19 0.31 -5.56
N HIS A 123 4.60 -0.38 -4.59
CA HIS A 123 3.40 -1.15 -4.82
C HIS A 123 2.35 -0.28 -5.55
N GLN A 124 1.52 -0.88 -6.39
CA GLN A 124 0.27 -0.23 -6.83
C GLN A 124 -0.88 -1.20 -6.53
N SER A 125 -0.69 -1.98 -5.47
CA SER A 125 -1.62 -3.02 -5.06
C SER A 125 -2.52 -2.38 -4.01
N GLU A 126 -3.81 -2.37 -4.29
CA GLU A 126 -4.82 -1.81 -3.42
C GLU A 126 -4.84 -2.53 -2.07
N PRO A 127 -5.21 -1.82 -0.99
CA PRO A 127 -5.33 -2.45 0.31
C PRO A 127 -6.36 -3.60 0.33
N MET A 128 -5.96 -4.66 1.04
CA MET A 128 -6.57 -5.94 1.34
C MET A 128 -7.43 -5.92 2.62
N HIS A 129 -7.63 -4.76 3.25
CA HIS A 129 -8.48 -4.64 4.44
C HIS A 129 -9.99 -4.65 4.09
N ARG A 130 -10.48 -5.81 3.64
CA ARG A 130 -11.82 -6.44 3.87
C ARG A 130 -12.19 -7.39 2.72
N PRO A 131 -13.11 -8.35 2.95
CA PRO A 131 -13.65 -9.17 1.87
C PRO A 131 -14.52 -8.30 0.95
N SER A 132 -13.90 -7.68 -0.05
CA SER A 132 -14.63 -7.20 -1.24
C SER A 132 -13.71 -7.18 -2.46
N TYR A 133 -12.82 -8.17 -2.60
CA TYR A 133 -12.49 -8.55 -3.97
C TYR A 133 -13.76 -9.10 -4.60
N PHE A 134 -13.98 -8.81 -5.87
CA PHE A 134 -15.12 -9.34 -6.61
C PHE A 134 -15.18 -10.86 -6.39
N PRO A 135 -16.27 -11.41 -5.80
CA PRO A 135 -16.32 -12.80 -5.40
C PRO A 135 -16.23 -13.67 -6.66
N ARG A 136 -15.06 -14.27 -6.85
CA ARG A 136 -14.76 -15.13 -7.99
C ARG A 136 -14.57 -16.56 -7.49
N PRO A 137 -15.25 -17.56 -8.07
CA PRO A 137 -15.03 -18.97 -7.77
C PRO A 137 -13.53 -19.32 -7.94
N PRO A 138 -12.92 -20.11 -7.03
CA PRO A 138 -11.50 -20.45 -7.08
C PRO A 138 -11.01 -20.94 -8.45
N ASP A 139 -11.80 -21.77 -9.12
CA ASP A 139 -11.55 -22.35 -10.45
C ASP A 139 -11.48 -21.30 -11.57
N GLN A 140 -12.09 -20.13 -11.36
CA GLN A 140 -12.09 -19.00 -12.30
C GLN A 140 -10.99 -17.97 -12.00
N ARG A 141 -10.28 -18.10 -10.87
CA ARG A 141 -9.21 -17.17 -10.50
C ARG A 141 -7.97 -17.46 -11.35
N ARG A 142 -7.30 -16.40 -11.79
CA ARG A 142 -6.12 -16.46 -12.65
C ARG A 142 -5.12 -15.41 -12.21
N ILE A 143 -3.84 -15.65 -12.45
CA ILE A 143 -2.81 -14.61 -12.27
C ILE A 143 -2.86 -13.72 -13.50
N ILE A 144 -3.53 -12.57 -13.38
CA ILE A 144 -3.68 -11.63 -14.49
C ILE A 144 -2.61 -10.55 -14.49
N ARG A 145 -1.87 -10.39 -13.37
CA ARG A 145 -0.83 -9.38 -13.24
C ARG A 145 0.43 -10.00 -12.65
N ARG A 146 1.55 -9.82 -13.33
CA ARG A 146 2.91 -10.12 -12.85
C ARG A 146 3.70 -8.83 -12.80
N LYS A 147 4.46 -8.61 -11.73
CA LYS A 147 5.34 -7.44 -11.61
C LYS A 147 6.70 -7.84 -11.05
N ALA A 148 7.74 -7.40 -11.75
CA ALA A 148 9.13 -7.48 -11.32
C ALA A 148 9.55 -6.10 -10.80
N PHE A 149 10.23 -6.03 -9.65
CA PHE A 149 10.73 -4.76 -9.09
C PHE A 149 12.05 -4.91 -8.37
N THR A 150 12.90 -3.88 -8.40
CA THR A 150 14.09 -3.84 -7.56
C THR A 150 13.67 -3.64 -6.11
N LEU A 151 14.05 -4.58 -5.24
CA LEU A 151 13.80 -4.45 -3.81
C LEU A 151 14.76 -3.42 -3.21
N GLY A 152 14.22 -2.36 -2.64
CA GLY A 152 15.01 -1.43 -1.85
C GLY A 152 15.53 -2.08 -0.58
N THR A 153 16.79 -1.83 -0.23
CA THR A 153 17.35 -2.21 1.08
C THR A 153 16.86 -1.25 2.14
N ARG A 154 16.08 -1.72 3.11
CA ARG A 154 15.38 -0.90 4.13
C ARG A 154 15.42 -1.53 5.52
N THR A 155 15.26 -0.70 6.55
CA THR A 155 14.90 -1.22 7.88
C THR A 155 13.41 -1.56 7.96
N VAL A 156 13.04 -2.32 8.98
CA VAL A 156 11.64 -2.59 9.32
C VAL A 156 10.85 -1.29 9.55
N ASP A 157 11.43 -0.31 10.25
CA ASP A 157 10.75 0.96 10.54
C ASP A 157 10.47 1.76 9.25
N GLU A 158 11.40 1.73 8.30
CA GLU A 158 11.22 2.35 6.99
C GLU A 158 10.13 1.64 6.19
N ALA A 159 10.14 0.31 6.16
CA ALA A 159 9.10 -0.49 5.50
C ALA A 159 7.71 -0.20 6.11
N GLY A 160 7.60 -0.14 7.43
CA GLY A 160 6.35 0.19 8.14
C GLY A 160 5.84 1.59 7.82
N ARG A 161 6.74 2.60 7.77
CA ARG A 161 6.37 3.95 7.34
C ARG A 161 5.88 4.00 5.90
N GLU A 162 6.49 3.23 5.00
CA GLU A 162 6.04 3.16 3.60
C GLU A 162 4.70 2.44 3.45
N MET A 163 4.47 1.38 4.21
CA MET A 163 3.14 0.74 4.30
C MET A 163 2.06 1.71 4.75
N GLU A 164 2.35 2.54 5.75
CA GLU A 164 1.40 3.54 6.23
C GLU A 164 1.13 4.60 5.18
N LEU A 165 2.19 5.15 4.60
CA LEU A 165 2.14 6.20 3.59
C LEU A 165 1.36 5.85 2.34
N LEU A 166 1.59 4.63 1.88
CA LEU A 166 1.07 4.17 0.62
C LEU A 166 -0.19 3.32 0.80
N ASP A 167 -0.63 3.15 2.05
CA ASP A 167 -1.79 2.37 2.45
C ASP A 167 -1.73 0.94 1.92
N TYR A 168 -0.58 0.28 2.11
CA TYR A 168 -0.38 -1.13 1.77
C TYR A 168 -0.52 -2.03 2.98
N ASP A 169 -1.06 -3.24 2.76
CA ASP A 169 -1.15 -4.27 3.81
C ASP A 169 0.11 -5.11 3.94
N PHE A 170 0.97 -5.09 2.93
CA PHE A 170 2.28 -5.70 3.00
C PHE A 170 3.35 -4.90 2.24
N HIS A 171 4.60 -5.10 2.62
CA HIS A 171 5.78 -4.50 2.03
C HIS A 171 6.89 -5.52 1.84
N LEU A 172 7.24 -5.80 0.58
CA LEU A 172 8.34 -6.70 0.21
C LEU A 172 9.60 -5.86 -0.05
N PHE A 173 10.67 -6.16 0.68
CA PHE A 173 11.92 -5.40 0.66
C PHE A 173 13.11 -6.29 0.99
N THR A 174 14.32 -5.78 0.78
CA THR A 174 15.53 -6.40 1.31
C THR A 174 15.80 -5.82 2.68
N GLU A 175 15.72 -6.64 3.73
CA GLU A 175 15.93 -6.14 5.09
C GLU A 175 17.42 -5.81 5.30
N GLN A 176 17.68 -4.65 5.90
CA GLN A 176 19.03 -4.07 5.93
C GLN A 176 20.04 -4.88 6.73
N GLY A 177 19.66 -5.52 7.83
CA GLY A 177 20.56 -6.33 8.65
C GLY A 177 20.83 -7.69 8.02
N THR A 178 19.78 -8.48 7.84
CA THR A 178 19.75 -9.85 7.32
C THR A 178 20.06 -9.96 5.81
N LYS A 179 20.00 -8.85 5.06
CA LYS A 179 20.24 -8.78 3.61
C LYS A 179 19.35 -9.67 2.74
N GLN A 180 18.27 -10.21 3.30
CA GLN A 180 17.36 -11.11 2.60
C GLN A 180 16.02 -10.44 2.30
N ALA A 181 15.33 -10.98 1.30
CA ALA A 181 13.96 -10.61 1.02
C ALA A 181 13.08 -10.89 2.26
N SER A 182 12.33 -9.89 2.66
CA SER A 182 11.43 -9.94 3.81
C SER A 182 10.12 -9.27 3.43
N VAL A 183 9.01 -9.76 4.00
CA VAL A 183 7.70 -9.13 3.88
C VAL A 183 7.23 -8.66 5.25
N LEU A 184 7.04 -7.36 5.41
CA LEU A 184 6.33 -6.77 6.55
C LEU A 184 4.85 -6.68 6.19
N TYR A 185 3.94 -7.03 7.09
CA TYR A 185 2.51 -6.95 6.83
C TYR A 185 1.70 -6.66 8.08
N ARG A 186 0.46 -6.17 7.90
CA ARG A 186 -0.45 -5.91 9.01
C ARG A 186 -1.03 -7.22 9.54
N SER A 187 -0.92 -7.43 10.85
CA SER A 187 -1.42 -8.62 11.54
C SER A 187 -2.11 -8.18 12.84
N ALA A 188 -3.44 -8.16 12.84
CA ALA A 188 -4.21 -7.91 14.06
C ALA A 188 -4.14 -9.13 15.00
N PRO A 189 -4.10 -8.95 16.34
CA PRO A 189 -4.11 -7.68 17.07
C PRO A 189 -2.73 -7.02 17.23
N THR A 190 -1.65 -7.69 16.81
CA THR A 190 -0.25 -7.32 17.11
C THR A 190 0.30 -6.12 16.31
N GLY A 191 -0.52 -5.48 15.48
CA GLY A 191 -0.10 -4.40 14.59
C GLY A 191 0.58 -4.95 13.35
N TYR A 192 1.89 -5.23 13.43
CA TYR A 192 2.71 -5.71 12.31
C TYR A 192 3.26 -7.11 12.54
N ARG A 193 3.54 -7.81 11.44
CA ARG A 193 4.26 -9.08 11.42
C ARG A 193 5.28 -9.09 10.29
N LEU A 194 6.47 -9.61 10.58
CA LEU A 194 7.56 -9.80 9.62
C LEU A 194 7.67 -11.28 9.26
N ALA A 195 7.73 -11.61 7.97
CA ALA A 195 8.11 -12.93 7.49
C ALA A 195 9.36 -12.80 6.60
N GLN A 196 10.27 -13.74 6.74
CA GLN A 196 11.58 -13.72 6.09
C GLN A 196 11.80 -15.00 5.29
N VAL A 197 12.71 -14.96 4.31
CA VAL A 197 13.13 -16.19 3.61
C VAL A 197 13.62 -17.22 4.63
N LYS A 198 14.54 -16.82 5.51
CA LYS A 198 14.96 -17.59 6.68
C LYS A 198 14.86 -16.69 7.92
N PRO A 199 14.05 -17.01 8.94
CA PRO A 199 13.92 -16.17 10.12
C PRO A 199 15.27 -16.04 10.85
N SER A 200 15.73 -14.80 11.03
CA SER A 200 16.98 -14.44 11.73
C SER A 200 16.73 -13.17 12.55
N PRO A 201 15.92 -13.24 13.63
CA PRO A 201 15.53 -12.06 14.41
C PRO A 201 16.71 -11.30 15.02
N GLU A 202 17.78 -12.02 15.38
CA GLU A 202 19.03 -11.49 15.94
C GLU A 202 19.87 -10.68 14.95
N GLU A 203 19.66 -10.87 13.65
CA GLU A 203 20.42 -10.22 12.58
C GLU A 203 19.68 -9.00 11.98
N LEU A 204 18.48 -8.68 12.46
CA LEU A 204 17.71 -7.53 11.98
C LEU A 204 18.43 -6.21 12.26
N ALA A 205 18.33 -5.26 11.31
CA ALA A 205 18.75 -3.90 11.58
C ALA A 205 17.92 -3.32 12.74
N PRO A 206 18.48 -2.42 13.58
CA PRO A 206 17.75 -1.82 14.68
C PRO A 206 16.41 -1.22 14.25
N TYR A 207 15.35 -1.51 15.03
CA TYR A 207 13.99 -1.07 14.76
C TYR A 207 13.25 -0.71 16.05
N ALA A 208 12.29 0.20 15.96
CA ALA A 208 11.40 0.61 17.05
C ALA A 208 9.95 0.15 16.83
N LEU A 209 9.60 -0.27 15.60
CA LEU A 209 8.26 -0.73 15.26
C LEU A 209 7.87 -1.97 16.06
N ALA A 210 6.75 -1.88 16.78
CA ALA A 210 6.16 -3.03 17.45
C ALA A 210 5.66 -4.05 16.41
N LEU A 211 6.27 -5.24 16.37
CA LEU A 211 5.92 -6.31 15.46
C LEU A 211 6.17 -7.70 16.05
N THR A 212 5.58 -8.70 15.42
CA THR A 212 5.92 -10.12 15.63
C THR A 212 6.73 -10.66 14.46
N ILE A 213 7.62 -11.63 14.70
CA ILE A 213 8.41 -12.26 13.64
C ILE A 213 7.88 -13.67 13.42
N SER A 214 7.62 -14.03 12.17
CA SER A 214 7.23 -15.39 11.82
C SER A 214 8.39 -16.35 12.06
N PRO A 215 8.23 -17.42 12.86
CA PRO A 215 9.28 -18.42 13.08
C PRO A 215 9.43 -19.38 11.90
N GLN A 216 8.53 -19.33 10.92
CA GLN A 216 8.51 -20.21 9.77
C GLN A 216 9.22 -19.54 8.59
N PRO A 217 10.16 -20.24 7.91
CA PRO A 217 10.76 -19.74 6.68
C PRO A 217 9.74 -19.67 5.53
N ALA A 218 10.06 -18.87 4.52
CA ALA A 218 9.25 -18.80 3.31
C ALA A 218 9.23 -20.19 2.63
N PRO A 219 8.06 -20.81 2.43
CA PRO A 219 7.99 -22.15 1.88
C PRO A 219 8.46 -22.16 0.40
N PRO A 220 9.25 -23.15 -0.04
CA PRO A 220 9.53 -23.35 -1.46
C PRO A 220 8.28 -23.90 -2.14
N LEU A 221 7.72 -23.16 -3.10
CA LEU A 221 6.50 -23.54 -3.83
C LEU A 221 6.64 -23.19 -5.32
N THR A 222 5.97 -23.95 -6.18
CA THR A 222 5.64 -23.46 -7.52
C THR A 222 4.53 -22.42 -7.42
N VAL A 223 4.37 -21.59 -8.45
CA VAL A 223 3.29 -20.60 -8.52
C VAL A 223 1.90 -21.27 -8.46
N GLU A 224 1.76 -22.46 -9.02
CA GLU A 224 0.54 -23.26 -8.99
C GLU A 224 0.21 -23.70 -7.56
N ARG A 225 1.18 -24.28 -6.84
CA ARG A 225 1.01 -24.68 -5.43
C ARG A 225 0.77 -23.49 -4.51
N ALA A 226 1.41 -22.35 -4.79
CA ALA A 226 1.15 -21.10 -4.08
C ALA A 226 -0.30 -20.63 -4.29
N THR A 227 -0.83 -20.76 -5.51
CA THR A 227 -2.22 -20.42 -5.84
C THR A 227 -3.22 -21.33 -5.14
N GLU A 228 -3.01 -22.64 -5.17
CA GLU A 228 -3.81 -23.62 -4.42
C GLU A 228 -3.83 -23.29 -2.93
N ARG A 229 -2.65 -23.05 -2.34
CA ARG A 229 -2.51 -22.77 -0.91
C ARG A 229 -3.17 -21.44 -0.51
N LEU A 230 -2.99 -20.39 -1.30
CA LEU A 230 -3.64 -19.09 -1.07
C LEU A 230 -5.16 -19.24 -1.09
N SER A 231 -5.70 -19.98 -2.07
CA SER A 231 -7.14 -20.21 -2.18
C SER A 231 -7.70 -21.07 -1.05
N LEU A 232 -7.02 -22.16 -0.67
CA LEU A 232 -7.48 -23.08 0.37
C LEU A 232 -7.48 -22.46 1.76
N LEU A 233 -6.45 -21.66 2.08
CA LEU A 233 -6.29 -21.05 3.39
C LEU A 233 -7.04 -19.72 3.53
N GLY A 234 -7.62 -19.19 2.44
CA GLY A 234 -8.30 -17.90 2.43
C GLY A 234 -7.40 -16.75 2.88
N LEU A 235 -6.08 -16.89 2.73
CA LEU A 235 -5.13 -15.87 3.15
C LEU A 235 -5.27 -14.64 2.24
N PRO A 236 -5.01 -13.43 2.75
CA PRO A 236 -4.98 -12.25 1.89
C PRO A 236 -3.88 -12.41 0.83
N PHE A 237 -2.66 -12.72 1.27
CA PHE A 237 -1.50 -12.93 0.42
C PHE A 237 -0.70 -14.15 0.89
N LEU A 238 0.24 -14.61 0.07
CA LEU A 238 1.19 -15.67 0.38
C LEU A 238 2.60 -15.23 -0.04
N PHE A 239 3.53 -15.25 0.90
CA PHE A 239 4.96 -15.07 0.67
C PHE A 239 5.65 -16.44 0.61
N PHE A 240 6.44 -16.68 -0.44
CA PHE A 240 7.05 -17.99 -0.73
C PHE A 240 8.35 -17.83 -1.55
N ILE A 241 9.11 -18.91 -1.68
CA ILE A 241 10.22 -18.99 -2.64
C ILE A 241 9.71 -19.70 -3.90
N ASP A 242 9.74 -19.00 -5.04
CA ASP A 242 9.41 -19.61 -6.34
C ASP A 242 10.51 -20.58 -6.74
N VAL A 243 10.21 -21.88 -6.71
CA VAL A 243 11.18 -22.94 -7.03
C VAL A 243 11.69 -22.88 -8.47
N ALA A 244 10.91 -22.30 -9.40
CA ALA A 244 11.33 -22.17 -10.79
C ALA A 244 12.38 -21.06 -10.98
N GLN A 245 12.33 -20.03 -10.12
CA GLN A 245 13.16 -18.82 -10.26
C GLN A 245 14.19 -18.68 -9.15
N GLY A 246 14.12 -19.51 -8.10
CA GLY A 246 15.01 -19.46 -6.95
C GLY A 246 14.93 -18.16 -6.14
N ARG A 247 13.83 -17.40 -6.27
CA ARG A 247 13.68 -16.08 -5.62
C ARG A 247 12.38 -15.97 -4.85
N ALA A 248 12.39 -15.05 -3.88
CA ALA A 248 11.21 -14.75 -3.09
C ALA A 248 10.10 -14.15 -3.95
N ALA A 249 8.84 -14.44 -3.63
CA ALA A 249 7.67 -13.94 -4.34
C ALA A 249 6.49 -13.74 -3.39
N VAL A 250 5.60 -12.82 -3.76
CA VAL A 250 4.32 -12.60 -3.07
C VAL A 250 3.17 -12.77 -4.06
N LEU A 251 2.28 -13.71 -3.77
CA LEU A 251 1.01 -13.89 -4.45
C LEU A 251 -0.11 -13.24 -3.61
N TYR A 252 -1.00 -12.46 -4.21
CA TYR A 252 -2.04 -11.74 -3.46
C TYR A 252 -3.35 -11.62 -4.23
N HIS A 253 -4.44 -11.46 -3.48
CA HIS A 253 -5.76 -11.15 -4.04
C HIS A 253 -5.84 -9.73 -4.59
N ARG A 254 -6.32 -9.58 -5.81
CA ARG A 254 -6.66 -8.29 -6.42
C ARG A 254 -8.14 -7.96 -6.20
N TYR A 255 -8.49 -6.68 -6.32
CA TYR A 255 -9.87 -6.20 -6.20
C TYR A 255 -10.86 -6.85 -7.18
N ASP A 256 -10.40 -7.29 -8.35
CA ASP A 256 -11.21 -7.93 -9.40
C ASP A 256 -11.42 -9.44 -9.17
N GLY A 257 -10.98 -9.96 -8.01
CA GLY A 257 -11.08 -11.36 -7.62
C GLY A 257 -10.02 -12.26 -8.24
N HIS A 258 -9.16 -11.73 -9.12
CA HIS A 258 -8.01 -12.46 -9.66
C HIS A 258 -6.78 -12.32 -8.75
N TYR A 259 -5.67 -12.93 -9.17
CA TYR A 259 -4.42 -12.89 -8.44
C TYR A 259 -3.41 -11.95 -9.10
N GLY A 260 -2.59 -11.31 -8.27
CA GLY A 260 -1.37 -10.64 -8.66
C GLY A 260 -0.15 -11.38 -8.11
N LEU A 261 0.93 -11.42 -8.87
CA LEU A 261 2.21 -12.00 -8.48
C LEU A 261 3.30 -10.93 -8.53
N ILE A 262 4.07 -10.81 -7.45
CA ILE A 262 5.18 -9.87 -7.32
C ILE A 262 6.44 -10.65 -7.00
N TYR A 263 7.53 -10.29 -7.65
CA TYR A 263 8.84 -10.86 -7.40
C TYR A 263 9.94 -9.79 -7.59
N PRO A 264 11.10 -9.95 -6.92
CA PRO A 264 12.27 -9.12 -7.16
C PRO A 264 12.67 -9.18 -8.64
N ALA A 265 12.87 -8.02 -9.27
CA ALA A 265 13.63 -7.95 -10.51
C ALA A 265 15.03 -8.47 -10.21
N GLY A 266 15.45 -9.47 -10.98
CA GLY A 266 16.85 -9.89 -11.06
C GLY A 266 17.50 -9.11 -12.17
#